data_AF-A0A957RI13-F1
#
_entry.id   AF-A0A957RI13-F1
#
_cell.length_a   1.000
_cell.length_b   1.000
_cell.length_c   1.000
_cell.angle_alpha   90.00
_cell.angle_beta   90.00
_cell.angle_gamma   90.00
#
_symmetry.space_group_name_H-M   'P 1'
#
loop_
_entity.id
_entity.type
_entity.pdbx_description
1 polymer ?
#
loop_
_entity_poly.entity_id
_entity_poly.type
_entity_poly.pdbx_seq_one_letter_code
_entity_poly.pdbx_strand_id
1 'polypeptide(L)'
;MQRPDMTGLSPEILAYIEALEAEIETLRSEGEDSRRAEAPLEPSEPPTTINIITVSAGGVAKRTPRHLYLRQRRGGMGVFDLDTPENDPPAFVVMADVAAGLILLTDQGRAFR
;
A
#
# COMPACT_ATOMS: atom_id res chain seq x y z
N MET A 1 16.76 13.20 1.43
CA MET A 1 17.97 13.33 0.61
C MET A 1 18.63 14.66 0.93
N GLN A 2 19.95 14.72 0.94
CA GLN A 2 20.69 15.97 1.17
C GLN A 2 20.68 16.81 -0.12
N ARG A 3 20.32 18.09 -0.02
CA ARG A 3 20.26 19.00 -1.18
C ARG A 3 21.66 19.05 -1.83
N PRO A 4 21.79 18.83 -3.14
CA PRO A 4 23.07 18.95 -3.83
C PRO A 4 23.61 20.39 -3.72
N ASP A 5 24.92 20.55 -3.85
CA ASP A 5 25.55 21.88 -3.83
C ASP A 5 25.21 22.66 -5.10
N MET A 6 24.65 23.87 -4.93
CA MET A 6 24.11 24.72 -5.99
C MET A 6 24.88 26.04 -6.16
N THR A 7 26.01 26.21 -5.45
CA THR A 7 26.76 27.47 -5.38
C THR A 7 27.34 27.97 -6.72
N GLY A 8 27.37 27.13 -7.76
CA GLY A 8 27.83 27.48 -9.10
C GLY A 8 26.75 27.86 -10.13
N LEU A 9 25.47 27.91 -9.73
CA LEU A 9 24.36 28.16 -10.64
C LEU A 9 24.01 29.64 -10.75
N SER A 10 23.45 30.06 -11.89
CA SER A 10 22.97 31.43 -12.06
C SER A 10 21.75 31.71 -11.18
N PRO A 11 21.52 32.97 -10.77
CA PRO A 11 20.36 33.34 -9.94
C PRO A 11 19.01 32.95 -10.55
N GLU A 12 18.88 33.00 -11.88
CA GLU A 12 17.67 32.60 -12.60
C GLU A 12 17.40 31.09 -12.48
N ILE A 13 18.44 30.27 -12.55
CA ILE A 13 18.31 28.81 -12.41
C ILE A 13 17.96 28.44 -10.97
N LEU A 14 18.55 29.11 -9.98
CA LEU A 14 18.22 28.90 -8.57
C LEU A 14 16.75 29.23 -8.28
N ALA A 15 16.28 30.38 -8.75
CA ALA A 15 14.89 30.80 -8.60
C ALA A 15 13.91 29.82 -9.29
N TYR A 16 14.28 29.31 -10.47
CA TYR A 16 13.49 28.31 -11.18
C TYR A 16 13.41 26.97 -10.44
N ILE A 17 14.53 26.51 -9.88
CA ILE A 17 14.58 25.25 -9.11
C ILE A 17 13.76 25.38 -7.82
N GLU A 18 13.88 26.51 -7.11
CA GLU A 18 13.07 26.76 -5.91
C GLU A 18 11.57 26.82 -6.23
N ALA A 19 11.19 27.43 -7.35
CA ALA A 19 9.81 27.43 -7.82
C ALA A 19 9.29 26.02 -8.12
N LEU A 20 10.09 25.20 -8.81
CA LEU A 20 9.74 23.80 -9.10
C LEU A 20 9.67 22.93 -7.84
N GLU A 21 10.59 23.11 -6.90
CA GLU A 21 10.58 22.38 -5.61
C GLU A 21 9.31 22.74 -4.81
N ALA A 22 8.91 24.01 -4.78
CA ALA A 22 7.68 24.45 -4.15
C ALA A 22 6.43 23.89 -4.85
N GLU A 23 6.40 23.90 -6.19
CA GLU A 23 5.32 23.32 -6.99
C GLU A 23 5.19 21.80 -6.75
N ILE A 24 6.31 21.07 -6.73
CA ILE A 24 6.32 19.64 -6.43
C ILE A 24 5.79 19.37 -5.01
N GLU A 25 6.14 20.20 -4.03
CA GLU A 25 5.67 20.03 -2.66
C GLU A 25 4.15 20.24 -2.56
N THR A 26 3.62 21.27 -3.22
CA THR A 26 2.17 21.48 -3.31
C THR A 26 1.47 20.27 -3.96
N LEU A 27 1.97 19.78 -5.09
CA LEU A 27 1.41 18.63 -5.79
C LEU A 27 1.52 17.33 -4.98
N ARG A 28 2.56 17.15 -4.16
CA ARG A 28 2.68 15.99 -3.27
C ARG A 28 1.64 16.02 -2.18
N SER A 29 1.44 17.17 -1.54
CA SER A 29 0.39 17.32 -0.52
C SER A 29 -1.01 17.06 -1.09
N GLU A 30 -1.30 17.57 -2.28
CA GLU A 30 -2.58 17.34 -2.97
C GLU A 30 -2.73 15.89 -3.46
N GLY A 31 -1.64 15.29 -3.93
CA GLY A 31 -1.59 13.92 -4.44
C GLY A 31 -1.62 12.84 -3.36
N GLU A 32 -1.22 13.16 -2.12
CA GLU A 32 -1.41 12.28 -0.96
C GLU A 32 -2.88 12.15 -0.55
N ASP A 33 -3.62 13.26 -0.60
CA ASP A 33 -5.06 13.23 -0.35
C ASP A 33 -5.84 12.60 -1.50
N SER A 34 -5.41 12.81 -2.75
CA SER A 34 -6.07 12.20 -3.92
C SER A 34 -5.82 10.68 -4.03
N ARG A 35 -4.69 10.15 -3.55
CA ARG A 35 -4.44 8.69 -3.48
C ARG A 35 -5.31 7.98 -2.45
N ARG A 36 -5.84 8.70 -1.46
CA ARG A 36 -6.79 8.16 -0.48
C ARG A 36 -8.23 8.12 -0.98
N ALA A 37 -8.52 8.78 -2.10
CA ALA A 37 -9.87 8.98 -2.61
C ALA A 37 -10.01 8.56 -4.09
N GLU A 38 -9.59 7.34 -4.45
CA GLU A 38 -10.31 6.65 -5.53
C GLU A 38 -11.70 6.34 -4.98
N ALA A 39 -12.75 6.83 -5.65
CA ALA A 39 -14.12 6.46 -5.32
C ALA A 39 -14.17 4.92 -5.21
N PRO A 40 -14.74 4.34 -4.12
CA PRO A 40 -14.77 2.91 -3.96
C PRO A 40 -15.41 2.30 -5.19
N LEU A 41 -14.62 1.57 -5.96
CA LEU A 41 -15.15 0.79 -7.05
C LEU A 41 -16.15 -0.21 -6.41
N GLU A 42 -17.39 -0.17 -6.87
CA GLU A 42 -18.45 -1.02 -6.32
C GLU A 42 -18.04 -2.50 -6.42
N PRO A 43 -18.24 -3.31 -5.35
CA PRO A 43 -18.04 -4.75 -5.38
C PRO A 43 -18.70 -5.39 -6.59
N SER A 44 -17.91 -6.07 -7.42
CA SER A 44 -18.46 -6.81 -8.57
C SER A 44 -19.22 -8.08 -8.16
N GLU A 45 -19.07 -8.50 -6.91
CA GLU A 45 -19.72 -9.68 -6.32
C GLU A 45 -20.37 -9.31 -4.97
N PRO A 46 -21.46 -10.00 -4.58
CA PRO A 46 -22.09 -9.77 -3.28
C PRO A 46 -21.16 -10.14 -2.12
N PRO A 47 -21.41 -9.64 -0.89
CA PRO A 47 -20.59 -9.98 0.27
C PRO A 47 -20.43 -11.48 0.48
N THR A 48 -19.19 -11.92 0.61
CA THR A 48 -18.80 -13.32 0.81
C THR A 48 -18.25 -13.59 2.21
N THR A 49 -18.36 -14.83 2.68
CA THR A 49 -17.70 -15.30 3.92
C THR A 49 -16.21 -15.57 3.75
N ILE A 50 -15.73 -15.66 2.50
CA ILE A 50 -14.32 -15.86 2.18
C ILE A 50 -13.55 -14.55 2.35
N ASN A 51 -12.43 -14.64 3.04
CA ASN A 51 -11.50 -13.55 3.28
C ASN A 51 -10.14 -13.88 2.67
N ILE A 52 -9.44 -12.85 2.23
CA ILE A 52 -8.01 -12.87 1.94
C ILE A 52 -7.30 -12.37 3.18
N ILE A 53 -6.35 -13.15 3.68
CA ILE A 53 -5.53 -12.87 4.84
C ILE A 53 -4.12 -12.68 4.35
N THR A 54 -3.60 -11.47 4.52
CA THR A 54 -2.24 -11.09 4.12
C THR A 54 -1.43 -10.84 5.37
N VAL A 55 -0.21 -11.41 5.43
CA VAL A 55 0.73 -11.21 6.53
C VAL A 55 2.06 -10.74 5.97
N SER A 56 2.61 -9.65 6.50
CA SER A 56 3.93 -9.14 6.11
C SER A 56 5.07 -9.91 6.79
N ALA A 57 6.30 -9.69 6.31
CA ALA A 57 7.50 -10.24 6.92
C ALA A 57 7.71 -9.74 8.37
N GLY A 58 7.29 -8.51 8.66
CA GLY A 58 7.30 -7.87 9.97
C GLY A 58 6.15 -8.31 10.89
N GLY A 59 5.26 -9.18 10.42
CA GLY A 59 4.17 -9.76 11.22
C GLY A 59 2.88 -8.92 11.27
N VAL A 60 2.76 -7.88 10.44
CA VAL A 60 1.50 -7.16 10.28
C VAL A 60 0.53 -8.04 9.48
N ALA A 61 -0.63 -8.33 10.07
CA ALA A 61 -1.66 -9.14 9.43
C ALA A 61 -2.92 -8.30 9.16
N LYS A 62 -3.49 -8.43 7.97
CA LYS A 62 -4.79 -7.85 7.61
C LYS A 62 -5.71 -8.91 7.04
N ARG A 63 -6.99 -8.82 7.39
CA ARG A 63 -8.07 -9.61 6.80
C ARG A 63 -8.96 -8.71 5.96
N THR A 64 -9.10 -9.04 4.69
CA THR A 64 -9.91 -8.29 3.73
C THR A 64 -10.92 -9.24 3.08
N PRO A 65 -12.24 -8.97 3.15
CA PRO A 65 -13.24 -9.78 2.47
C PRO A 65 -12.97 -9.89 0.96
N ARG A 66 -13.17 -11.07 0.38
CA ARG A 66 -12.82 -11.32 -1.02
C ARG A 66 -13.58 -10.44 -2.02
N HIS A 67 -14.83 -10.11 -1.74
CA HIS A 67 -15.64 -9.23 -2.59
C HIS A 67 -15.09 -7.79 -2.72
N LEU A 68 -14.14 -7.39 -1.86
CA LEU A 68 -13.40 -6.12 -2.00
C LEU A 68 -12.21 -6.23 -2.97
N TYR A 69 -11.80 -7.43 -3.36
CA TYR A 69 -10.80 -7.66 -4.40
C TYR A 69 -11.47 -7.68 -5.77
N LEU A 70 -11.58 -6.51 -6.35
CA LEU A 70 -12.28 -6.33 -7.60
C LEU A 70 -11.53 -6.93 -8.78
N ARG A 71 -12.30 -7.35 -9.78
CA ARG A 71 -11.75 -7.84 -11.03
C ARG A 71 -11.11 -6.71 -11.82
N GLN A 72 -9.78 -6.65 -11.82
CA GLN A 72 -9.02 -5.73 -12.65
C GLN A 72 -8.51 -6.40 -13.95
N ARG A 73 -8.26 -5.59 -14.98
CA ARG A 73 -7.60 -6.03 -16.21
C ARG A 73 -6.09 -6.11 -15.99
N ARG A 74 -5.37 -6.82 -16.88
CA ARG A 74 -3.89 -6.83 -16.85
C ARG A 74 -3.35 -5.41 -17.01
N GLY A 75 -2.31 -5.06 -16.25
CA GLY A 75 -1.69 -3.73 -16.24
C GLY A 75 -2.32 -2.72 -15.28
N GLY A 76 -3.34 -3.09 -14.50
CA GLY A 76 -3.84 -2.28 -13.40
C GLY A 76 -2.89 -2.31 -12.19
N MET A 77 -2.99 -1.30 -11.32
CA MET A 77 -2.16 -1.18 -10.10
C MET A 77 -2.48 -2.23 -9.03
N GLY A 78 -3.56 -3.00 -9.18
CA GLY A 78 -4.00 -3.98 -8.18
C GLY A 78 -4.84 -3.34 -7.08
N VAL A 79 -4.94 -4.03 -5.95
CA VAL A 79 -5.65 -3.57 -4.76
C VAL A 79 -4.62 -3.25 -3.69
N PHE A 80 -4.68 -2.03 -3.15
CA PHE A 80 -3.90 -1.64 -1.98
C PHE A 80 -4.47 -2.35 -0.74
N ASP A 81 -3.87 -3.47 -0.36
CA ASP A 81 -4.35 -4.26 0.76
C ASP A 81 -3.60 -3.94 2.05
N LEU A 82 -2.29 -4.19 2.11
CA LEU A 82 -1.51 -4.00 3.33
C LEU A 82 -0.88 -2.60 3.36
N ASP A 83 -1.11 -1.86 4.44
CA ASP A 83 -0.37 -0.63 4.74
C ASP A 83 0.73 -0.99 5.73
N THR A 84 1.96 -1.12 5.24
CA THR A 84 3.13 -1.48 6.03
C THR A 84 4.24 -0.45 5.95
N PRO A 85 5.09 -0.35 6.98
CA PRO A 85 6.28 0.47 6.93
C PRO A 85 7.19 0.13 5.75
N GLU A 86 8.04 1.09 5.39
CA GLU A 86 9.05 0.91 4.34
C GLU A 86 9.97 -0.29 4.69
N ASN A 87 10.20 -1.18 3.72
CA ASN A 87 10.90 -2.48 3.85
C ASN A 87 10.15 -3.64 4.52
N ASP A 88 8.82 -3.59 4.63
CA ASP A 88 8.04 -4.73 5.12
C ASP A 88 7.08 -5.33 4.06
N PRO A 89 7.58 -6.24 3.19
CA PRO A 89 6.78 -6.80 2.11
C PRO A 89 5.78 -7.88 2.62
N PRO A 90 4.70 -8.13 1.87
CA PRO A 90 3.83 -9.29 2.09
C PRO A 90 4.63 -10.60 2.02
N ALA A 91 4.53 -11.43 3.06
CA ALA A 91 5.19 -12.73 3.16
C ALA A 91 4.23 -13.90 2.92
N PHE A 92 2.99 -13.78 3.40
CA PHE A 92 1.96 -14.81 3.25
C PHE A 92 0.65 -14.21 2.74
N VAL A 93 -0.02 -14.93 1.84
CA VAL A 93 -1.37 -14.65 1.39
C VAL A 93 -2.17 -15.94 1.40
N VAL A 94 -3.27 -15.96 2.15
CA VAL A 94 -4.13 -17.14 2.32
C VAL A 94 -5.59 -16.76 2.13
N MET A 95 -6.35 -17.60 1.44
CA MET A 95 -7.80 -17.48 1.39
C MET A 95 -8.44 -18.45 2.38
N ALA A 96 -9.35 -17.95 3.21
CA ALA A 96 -10.06 -18.77 4.18
C ALA A 96 -11.49 -18.27 4.41
N ASP A 97 -12.39 -19.18 4.76
CA ASP A 97 -13.71 -18.82 5.25
C ASP A 97 -13.63 -18.22 6.65
N VAL A 98 -14.58 -17.33 7.01
CA VAL A 98 -14.67 -16.73 8.34
C VAL A 98 -14.80 -17.75 9.48
N ALA A 99 -15.37 -18.92 9.21
CA ALA A 99 -15.50 -20.02 10.19
C ALA A 99 -14.24 -20.91 10.27
N ALA A 100 -13.27 -20.72 9.38
CA ALA A 100 -12.04 -21.52 9.38
C ALA A 100 -11.11 -21.08 10.52
N GLY A 101 -10.51 -22.06 11.20
CA GLY A 101 -9.41 -21.81 12.13
C GLY A 101 -8.08 -21.67 11.37
N LEU A 102 -7.28 -20.68 11.72
CA LEU A 102 -5.92 -20.53 11.23
C LEU A 102 -4.95 -21.09 12.26
N ILE A 103 -3.91 -21.79 11.81
CA ILE A 103 -2.83 -22.25 12.69
C ILE A 103 -1.54 -21.56 12.22
N LEU A 104 -0.93 -20.79 13.10
CA LEU A 104 0.35 -20.14 12.86
C LEU A 104 1.47 -20.99 13.47
N LEU A 105 2.42 -21.38 12.63
CA LEU A 105 3.61 -22.12 13.05
C LEU A 105 4.80 -21.16 13.09
N THR A 106 5.48 -21.09 14.23
CA THR A 106 6.70 -20.30 14.37
C THR A 106 7.93 -21.12 13.99
N ASP A 107 9.02 -20.44 13.65
CA ASP A 107 10.35 -21.02 13.48
C ASP A 107 10.86 -21.78 14.73
N GLN A 108 10.42 -21.38 15.92
CA GLN A 108 10.68 -22.08 17.18
C GLN A 108 9.80 -23.32 17.42
N GLY A 109 9.07 -23.79 16.40
CA GLY A 109 8.24 -25.00 16.50
C GLY A 109 6.98 -24.85 17.37
N ARG A 110 6.48 -23.63 17.57
CA ARG A 110 5.25 -23.37 18.35
C ARG A 110 4.06 -23.21 17.41
N ALA A 111 2.90 -23.69 17.85
CA ALA A 111 1.64 -23.53 17.14
C ALA A 111 0.71 -22.58 17.92
N PHE A 112 0.09 -21.64 17.20
CA PHE A 112 -0.95 -20.75 17.71
C PHE A 112 -2.21 -20.93 16.87
N ARG A 113 -3.38 -20.89 17.49
CA ARG A 113 -4.69 -20.99 16.84
C ARG A 113 -5.57 -19.84 17.29
#